data_AF-O16611-F1
#
_entry.id   AF-O16611-F1
#
_cell.length_a   1.000
_cell.length_b   1.000
_cell.length_c   1.000
_cell.angle_alpha   90.00
_cell.angle_beta   90.00
_cell.angle_gamma   90.00
#
_symmetry.space_group_name_H-M   'P 1'
#
loop_
_entity.id
_entity.type
_entity.pdbx_description
1 polymer ?
#
loop_
_entity_poly.entity_id
_entity_poly.type
_entity_poly.pdbx_seq_one_letter_code
_entity_poly.pdbx_strand_id
1 'polypeptide(L)'
;MRFGYADLPESENEILELKKEAEYYLLNGLADLCEYQRPVDNFRTCTADELMRVIVNTKKKVIVINYLTHEDRLVFVPTGFNFCDFMERHKDKVEVVFFNKLETEYSNTASVPPHIHDVCWRFNIYNATCMDGRRFESMKDLERWMK
;
A
#
# COMPACT_ATOMS: atom_id res chain seq x y z
N MET A 1 20.63 25.95 -6.74
CA MET A 1 19.18 25.84 -7.04
C MET A 1 18.48 25.59 -5.72
N ARG A 2 17.47 26.39 -5.34
CA ARG A 2 16.70 26.16 -4.11
C ARG A 2 15.90 24.88 -4.32
N PHE A 3 16.25 23.80 -3.63
CA PHE A 3 15.30 22.71 -3.42
C PHE A 3 14.24 23.27 -2.47
N GLY A 4 13.22 23.90 -3.03
CA GLY A 4 12.10 24.40 -2.25
C GLY A 4 11.37 23.20 -1.69
N TYR A 5 11.67 22.84 -0.45
CA TYR A 5 10.72 22.10 0.37
C TYR A 5 9.55 23.05 0.57
N ALA A 6 8.53 22.93 -0.28
CA ALA A 6 7.24 23.53 -0.04
C ALA A 6 6.49 22.53 0.83
N ASP A 7 6.22 22.91 2.08
CA ASP A 7 5.25 22.18 2.87
C ASP A 7 3.92 22.22 2.12
N LEU A 8 3.39 21.04 1.82
CA LEU A 8 2.07 20.95 1.22
C LEU A 8 1.02 21.38 2.26
N PRO A 9 -0.05 22.07 1.85
CA PRO A 9 -1.12 22.47 2.75
C PRO A 9 -1.79 21.25 3.42
N GLU A 10 -2.34 21.45 4.62
CA GLU A 10 -3.05 20.38 5.34
C GLU A 10 -4.51 20.21 4.89
N SER A 11 -5.08 21.23 4.25
CA SER A 11 -6.47 21.25 3.80
C SER A 11 -6.66 20.47 2.51
N GLU A 12 -7.59 19.51 2.50
CA GLU A 12 -7.92 18.71 1.30
C GLU A 12 -8.29 19.59 0.10
N ASN A 13 -9.04 20.68 0.33
CA ASN A 13 -9.42 21.62 -0.72
C ASN A 13 -8.20 22.33 -1.30
N GLU A 14 -7.25 22.73 -0.46
CA GLU A 14 -6.02 23.41 -0.90
C GLU A 14 -5.11 22.46 -1.67
N ILE A 15 -4.99 21.20 -1.24
CA ILE A 15 -4.26 20.15 -1.97
C ILE A 15 -4.90 19.92 -3.35
N LEU A 16 -6.23 19.91 -3.44
CA LEU A 16 -6.94 19.74 -4.71
C LEU A 16 -6.70 20.90 -5.67
N GLU A 17 -6.72 22.14 -5.18
CA GLU A 17 -6.39 23.33 -6.00
C GLU A 17 -4.93 23.32 -6.43
N LEU A 18 -4.01 23.01 -5.51
CA LEU A 18 -2.58 22.91 -5.80
C LEU A 18 -2.29 21.83 -6.83
N LYS A 19 -2.97 20.67 -6.78
CA LYS A 19 -2.85 19.63 -7.81
C LYS A 19 -3.27 20.16 -9.18
N LYS A 20 -4.43 20.82 -9.28
CA LYS A 20 -4.89 21.41 -10.55
C LYS A 20 -3.91 22.42 -11.10
N GLU A 21 -3.33 23.25 -10.23
CA GLU A 21 -2.33 24.25 -10.62
C GLU A 21 -1.01 23.58 -11.06
N ALA A 22 -0.55 22.56 -10.35
CA ALA A 22 0.63 21.79 -10.70
C ALA A 22 0.46 21.07 -12.06
N GLU A 23 -0.71 20.48 -12.31
CA GLU A 23 -1.06 19.88 -13.61
C GLU A 23 -1.08 20.93 -14.72
N TYR A 24 -1.65 22.11 -14.46
CA TYR A 24 -1.68 23.22 -15.42
C TYR A 24 -0.28 23.71 -15.79
N TYR A 25 0.61 23.85 -14.81
CA TYR A 25 1.99 24.28 -15.01
C TYR A 25 2.96 23.13 -15.35
N LEU A 26 2.46 21.90 -15.59
CA LEU A 26 3.25 20.72 -15.91
C LEU A 26 4.33 20.39 -14.86
N LEU A 27 4.05 20.71 -13.60
CA LEU A 27 4.88 20.40 -12.45
C LEU A 27 4.59 18.98 -11.97
N ASN A 28 4.86 17.98 -12.81
CA ASN A 28 4.47 16.59 -12.58
C ASN A 28 4.89 16.06 -11.19
N GLY A 29 6.12 16.36 -10.76
CA GLY A 29 6.59 15.93 -9.44
C GLY A 29 5.79 16.52 -8.27
N LEU A 30 5.23 17.72 -8.41
CA LEU A 30 4.35 18.33 -7.40
C LEU A 30 2.93 17.75 -7.46
N ALA A 31 2.40 17.53 -8.67
CA ALA A 31 1.10 16.89 -8.86
C ALA A 31 1.08 15.48 -8.24
N ASP A 32 2.16 14.71 -8.43
CA ASP A 32 2.35 13.39 -7.83
C ASP A 32 2.37 13.48 -6.29
N LEU A 33 3.10 14.45 -5.72
CA LEU A 33 3.14 14.68 -4.27
C LEU A 33 1.76 15.01 -3.68
N CYS A 34 0.95 15.83 -4.37
CA CYS A 34 -0.41 16.14 -3.94
C CYS A 34 -1.32 14.90 -3.94
N GLU A 35 -1.08 13.94 -4.83
CA GLU A 35 -1.85 12.69 -4.89
C GLU A 35 -1.54 11.75 -3.72
N TYR A 36 -0.28 11.68 -3.29
CA TYR A 36 0.13 10.87 -2.13
C TYR A 36 -0.40 11.41 -0.80
N GLN A 37 -0.74 12.70 -0.72
CA GLN A 37 -1.19 13.33 0.51
C GLN A 37 -2.69 13.16 0.78
N ARG A 38 -3.46 12.54 -0.14
CA ARG A 38 -4.81 12.08 0.23
C ARG A 38 -4.67 11.19 1.46
N PRO A 39 -5.33 11.50 2.59
CA PRO A 39 -5.39 10.59 3.72
C PRO A 39 -6.04 9.32 3.20
N VAL A 40 -5.24 8.29 2.98
CA VAL A 40 -5.78 7.00 2.58
C VAL A 40 -6.33 6.40 3.86
N ASP A 41 -7.59 6.70 4.17
CA ASP A 41 -8.39 6.08 5.24
C ASP A 41 -8.42 4.53 5.19
N ASN A 42 -7.77 3.95 4.18
CA ASN A 42 -7.68 2.53 3.93
C ASN A 42 -6.42 1.87 4.53
N PHE A 43 -5.43 2.61 5.04
CA PHE A 43 -4.33 1.98 5.78
C PHE A 43 -4.78 1.64 7.20
N ARG A 44 -5.37 0.44 7.35
CA ARG A 44 -5.80 -0.06 8.65
C ARG A 44 -4.83 -1.12 9.15
N THR A 45 -4.46 -1.04 10.42
CA THR A 45 -3.96 -2.21 11.15
C THR A 45 -5.17 -2.98 11.68
N CYS A 46 -5.01 -4.26 11.98
CA CYS A 46 -6.05 -5.03 12.65
C CYS A 46 -5.46 -6.03 13.61
N THR A 47 -6.17 -6.25 14.71
CA THR A 47 -6.03 -7.45 15.54
C THR A 47 -6.59 -8.68 14.82
N ALA A 48 -6.23 -9.88 15.27
CA ALA A 48 -6.78 -11.12 14.75
C ALA A 48 -8.32 -11.16 14.87
N ASP A 49 -8.88 -10.67 15.98
CA ASP A 49 -10.33 -10.65 16.22
C ASP A 49 -11.07 -9.66 15.31
N GLU A 50 -10.46 -8.52 14.98
CA GLU A 50 -11.03 -7.57 14.02
C GLU A 50 -11.00 -8.13 12.61
N LEU A 51 -9.88 -8.74 12.21
CA LEU A 51 -9.75 -9.41 10.92
C LEU A 51 -10.84 -10.50 10.75
N MET A 52 -10.99 -11.37 11.74
CA MET A 52 -12.01 -12.42 11.73
C MET A 52 -13.43 -11.85 11.65
N ARG A 53 -13.72 -10.78 12.42
CA ARG A 53 -15.03 -10.10 12.35
C ARG A 53 -15.32 -9.56 10.96
N VAL A 54 -14.35 -8.94 10.29
CA VAL A 54 -14.57 -8.45 8.92
C VAL A 54 -14.79 -9.61 7.95
N ILE A 55 -13.94 -10.63 7.98
CA ILE A 55 -14.01 -11.78 7.06
C ILE A 55 -15.39 -12.45 7.12
N VAL A 56 -15.92 -12.67 8.32
CA VAL A 56 -17.22 -13.34 8.52
C VAL A 56 -18.39 -12.49 8.01
N ASN A 57 -18.28 -11.16 8.05
CA ASN A 57 -19.39 -10.26 7.74
C ASN A 57 -19.40 -9.72 6.31
N THR A 58 -18.39 -10.00 5.50
CA THR A 58 -18.32 -9.53 4.10
C THR A 58 -18.28 -10.68 3.10
N LYS A 59 -18.87 -10.46 1.93
CA LYS A 59 -18.70 -11.33 0.75
C LYS A 59 -17.57 -10.84 -0.18
N LYS A 60 -17.09 -9.61 0.05
CA LYS A 60 -15.98 -9.04 -0.70
C LYS A 60 -14.66 -9.65 -0.22
N LYS A 61 -13.61 -9.47 -1.01
CA LYS A 61 -12.25 -9.87 -0.68
C LYS A 61 -11.71 -8.99 0.44
N VAL A 62 -11.06 -9.60 1.42
CA VAL A 62 -10.30 -8.90 2.47
C VAL A 62 -8.84 -9.20 2.24
N ILE A 63 -8.00 -8.17 2.15
CA ILE A 63 -6.58 -8.34 1.85
C ILE A 63 -5.77 -7.98 3.09
N VAL A 64 -4.76 -8.77 3.43
CA VAL A 64 -3.80 -8.42 4.48
C VAL A 64 -2.42 -8.38 3.85
N ILE A 65 -1.77 -7.22 3.88
CA ILE A 65 -0.42 -7.00 3.38
C ILE A 65 0.54 -6.95 4.58
N ASN A 66 1.44 -7.91 4.66
CA ASN A 66 2.57 -7.89 5.56
C ASN A 66 3.74 -7.23 4.85
N TYR A 67 4.21 -6.10 5.36
CA TYR A 67 5.31 -5.34 4.79
C TYR A 67 6.49 -5.29 5.76
N LEU A 68 7.70 -5.25 5.19
CA LEU A 68 8.93 -5.33 5.97
C LEU A 68 9.53 -3.96 6.21
N THR A 69 9.97 -3.75 7.44
CA THR A 69 10.73 -2.57 7.87
C THR A 69 12.02 -2.95 8.58
N HIS A 70 13.03 -2.08 8.44
CA HIS A 70 14.29 -2.12 9.19
C HIS A 70 14.58 -0.70 9.66
N GLU A 71 14.67 -0.49 10.97
CA GLU A 71 14.85 0.83 11.59
C GLU A 71 13.76 1.82 11.11
N ASP A 72 12.50 1.37 11.14
CA ASP A 72 11.33 2.13 10.67
C ASP A 72 11.32 2.50 9.17
N ARG A 73 12.28 2.00 8.37
CA ARG A 73 12.33 2.22 6.92
C ARG A 73 11.84 0.99 6.17
N LEU A 74 11.12 1.21 5.06
CA LEU A 74 10.71 0.13 4.17
C LEU A 74 11.95 -0.54 3.55
N VAL A 75 12.06 -1.86 3.72
CA VAL A 75 13.16 -2.69 3.18
C VAL A 75 13.02 -2.90 1.68
N PHE A 76 11.77 -2.94 1.22
CA PHE A 76 11.38 -3.20 -0.16
C PHE A 76 10.05 -2.50 -0.42
N VAL A 77 9.81 -2.09 -1.67
CA VAL A 77 8.51 -1.61 -2.14
C VAL A 77 8.16 -2.37 -3.41
N PRO A 78 6.97 -2.98 -3.53
CA PRO A 78 6.56 -3.68 -4.73
C PRO A 78 6.63 -2.79 -5.98
N THR A 79 7.02 -3.37 -7.10
CA THR A 79 7.11 -2.64 -8.36
C THR A 79 5.73 -2.17 -8.81
N GLY A 80 5.62 -0.87 -9.09
CA GLY A 80 4.38 -0.22 -9.51
C GLY A 80 3.37 -0.04 -8.38
N PHE A 81 3.81 -0.04 -7.12
CA PHE A 81 2.94 0.17 -5.95
C PHE A 81 2.18 1.49 -6.04
N ASN A 82 0.91 1.41 -6.43
CA ASN A 82 -0.07 2.48 -6.29
C ASN A 82 -1.33 1.88 -5.66
N PHE A 83 -1.46 2.07 -4.35
CA PHE A 83 -2.54 1.47 -3.59
C PHE A 83 -3.87 2.23 -3.74
N CYS A 84 -3.81 3.56 -3.93
CA CYS A 84 -4.99 4.38 -4.18
C CYS A 84 -5.71 3.95 -5.46
N ASP A 85 -4.94 3.83 -6.55
CA ASP A 85 -5.45 3.35 -7.84
C ASP A 85 -6.03 1.94 -7.73
N PHE A 86 -5.34 1.05 -7.01
CA PHE A 86 -5.80 -0.31 -6.79
C PHE A 86 -7.16 -0.36 -6.08
N MET A 87 -7.31 0.42 -5.00
CA MET A 87 -8.56 0.48 -4.25
C MET A 87 -9.69 1.08 -5.08
N GLU A 88 -9.45 2.13 -5.85
CA GLU A 88 -10.46 2.69 -6.75
C GLU A 88 -10.90 1.69 -7.83
N ARG A 89 -9.95 0.97 -8.45
CA ARG A 89 -10.25 -0.04 -9.47
C ARG A 89 -11.00 -1.27 -8.94
N HIS A 90 -10.92 -1.53 -7.64
CA HIS A 90 -11.42 -2.76 -7.04
C HIS A 90 -12.37 -2.55 -5.85
N LYS A 91 -12.91 -1.34 -5.66
CA LYS A 91 -13.84 -1.00 -4.56
C LYS A 91 -15.12 -1.85 -4.51
N ASP A 92 -15.55 -2.38 -5.64
CA ASP A 92 -16.68 -3.30 -5.75
C ASP A 92 -16.33 -4.72 -5.28
N LYS A 93 -15.05 -5.11 -5.36
CA LYS A 93 -14.56 -6.46 -5.05
C LYS A 93 -13.85 -6.57 -3.71
N VAL A 94 -13.24 -5.50 -3.23
CA VAL A 94 -12.42 -5.45 -2.01
C VAL A 94 -13.19 -4.70 -0.93
N GLU A 95 -13.33 -5.31 0.24
CA GLU A 95 -13.92 -4.67 1.42
C GLU A 95 -12.94 -3.70 2.04
N VAL A 96 -11.75 -4.23 2.35
CA VAL A 96 -10.72 -3.54 3.12
C VAL A 96 -9.39 -4.22 2.88
N VAL A 97 -8.32 -3.45 3.07
CA VAL A 97 -6.96 -3.95 3.10
C VAL A 97 -6.31 -3.57 4.40
N PHE A 98 -5.77 -4.55 5.10
CA PHE A 98 -5.01 -4.35 6.32
C PHE A 98 -3.52 -4.39 6.04
N PHE A 99 -2.76 -3.60 6.79
CA PHE A 99 -1.31 -3.50 6.69
C PHE A 99 -0.68 -3.90 8.02
N ASN A 100 0.12 -4.95 7.98
CA ASN A 100 0.87 -5.46 9.11
C ASN A 100 2.35 -5.16 8.90
N LYS A 101 2.91 -4.34 9.78
CA LYS A 101 4.34 -4.07 9.82
C LYS A 101 5.06 -5.25 10.45
N LEU A 102 6.13 -5.71 9.80
CA LEU A 102 7.03 -6.73 10.30
C LEU A 102 8.46 -6.15 10.32
N GLU A 103 9.09 -6.14 11.49
CA GLU A 103 10.46 -5.68 11.64
C GLU A 103 11.44 -6.80 11.27
N THR A 104 12.50 -6.46 10.54
CA THR A 104 13.57 -7.38 10.14
C THR A 104 14.94 -6.83 10.52
N GLU A 105 15.91 -7.72 10.72
CA GLU A 105 17.32 -7.39 10.98
C GLU A 105 18.09 -7.02 9.70
N TYR A 106 17.46 -7.14 8.53
CA TYR A 106 18.09 -6.88 7.24
C TYR A 106 17.65 -5.55 6.63
N SER A 107 18.61 -4.68 6.33
CA SER A 107 18.34 -3.37 5.72
C SER A 107 17.79 -3.42 4.29
N ASN A 108 18.04 -4.50 3.55
CA ASN A 108 17.55 -4.71 2.18
C ASN A 108 17.56 -6.20 1.83
N THR A 109 16.91 -6.57 0.71
CA THR A 109 16.80 -7.96 0.24
C THR A 109 18.13 -8.60 -0.17
N ALA A 110 19.15 -7.81 -0.51
CA ALA A 110 20.47 -8.33 -0.92
C ALA A 110 21.34 -8.70 0.29
N SER A 111 21.08 -8.14 1.47
CA SER A 111 21.74 -8.50 2.74
C SER A 111 21.27 -9.83 3.31
N VAL A 112 20.29 -10.48 2.68
CA VAL A 112 19.58 -11.63 3.23
C VAL A 112 20.23 -12.93 2.77
N PRO A 113 20.48 -13.89 3.68
CA PRO A 113 20.85 -15.24 3.31
C PRO A 113 19.83 -15.91 2.35
N PRO A 114 20.28 -16.68 1.34
CA PRO A 114 19.40 -17.25 0.31
C PRO A 114 18.26 -18.15 0.81
N HIS A 115 18.36 -18.65 2.04
CA HIS A 115 17.42 -19.60 2.63
C HIS A 115 16.29 -18.92 3.43
N ILE A 116 16.29 -17.60 3.59
CA ILE A 116 15.25 -16.90 4.34
C ILE A 116 14.12 -16.48 3.39
N HIS A 117 12.97 -17.13 3.53
CA HIS A 117 11.78 -16.81 2.73
C HIS A 117 11.07 -15.53 3.20
N ASP A 118 11.35 -15.06 4.42
CA ASP A 118 10.60 -14.00 5.12
C ASP A 118 11.04 -12.57 4.77
N VAL A 119 11.90 -12.39 3.77
CA VAL A 119 12.46 -11.07 3.44
C VAL A 119 11.74 -10.33 2.31
N CYS A 120 10.53 -10.77 1.99
CA CYS A 120 9.70 -10.09 1.03
C CYS A 120 8.36 -9.73 1.66
N TRP A 121 7.75 -8.66 1.13
CA TRP A 121 6.36 -8.38 1.43
C TRP A 121 5.51 -9.57 1.04
N ARG A 122 4.46 -9.83 1.81
CA ARG A 122 3.50 -10.89 1.53
C ARG A 122 2.10 -10.36 1.62
N PHE A 123 1.19 -10.92 0.84
CA PHE A 123 -0.24 -10.66 1.01
C PHE A 123 -1.02 -11.96 1.20
N ASN A 124 -2.11 -11.87 1.95
CA ASN A 124 -3.14 -12.89 2.08
C ASN A 124 -4.45 -12.31 1.55
N ILE A 125 -5.24 -13.13 0.87
CA ILE A 125 -6.58 -12.76 0.41
C ILE A 125 -7.56 -13.73 1.06
N TYR A 126 -8.48 -13.19 1.84
CA TYR A 126 -9.57 -13.94 2.45
C TYR A 126 -10.84 -13.79 1.60
N ASN A 127 -11.77 -14.73 1.77
CA ASN A 127 -12.96 -14.88 0.94
C ASN A 127 -12.65 -15.07 -0.57
N ALA A 128 -11.46 -15.60 -0.86
CA ALA A 128 -11.03 -16.04 -2.18
C ALA A 128 -10.96 -17.57 -2.23
N THR A 129 -10.93 -18.13 -3.45
CA THR A 129 -10.81 -19.57 -3.67
C THR A 129 -9.44 -20.15 -3.25
N CYS A 130 -8.46 -19.30 -2.90
CA CYS A 130 -7.17 -19.70 -2.37
C CYS A 130 -6.84 -18.93 -1.07
N MET A 131 -6.34 -19.62 -0.04
CA MET A 131 -6.07 -19.04 1.29
C MET A 131 -4.58 -18.87 1.65
N ASP A 132 -3.64 -19.25 0.80
CA ASP A 132 -2.24 -19.19 1.18
C ASP A 132 -1.65 -17.78 1.05
N GLY A 133 -0.71 -17.46 1.94
CA GLY A 133 0.15 -16.28 1.81
C GLY A 133 1.02 -16.33 0.57
N ARG A 134 1.09 -15.20 -0.14
CA ARG A 134 1.84 -15.05 -1.40
C ARG A 134 2.86 -13.94 -1.29
N ARG A 135 3.95 -14.08 -2.06
CA ARG A 135 4.95 -13.02 -2.21
C ARG A 135 4.34 -11.84 -2.96
N PHE A 136 4.70 -10.64 -2.52
CA PHE A 136 4.27 -9.39 -3.11
C PHE A 136 5.49 -8.66 -3.69
N GLU A 137 5.82 -8.90 -4.96
CA GLU A 137 6.95 -8.24 -5.63
C GLU A 137 6.48 -7.10 -6.55
N SER A 138 5.26 -7.20 -7.08
CA SER A 138 4.65 -6.22 -7.97
C SER A 138 3.15 -6.10 -7.71
N MET A 139 2.57 -4.93 -8.01
CA MET A 139 1.10 -4.78 -8.05
C MET A 139 0.42 -5.78 -8.98
N LYS A 140 1.11 -6.24 -10.04
CA LYS A 140 0.59 -7.29 -10.92
C LYS A 140 0.31 -8.60 -10.19
N ASP A 141 1.03 -8.89 -9.10
CA ASP A 141 0.81 -10.09 -8.30
C ASP A 141 -0.56 -10.03 -7.62
N LEU A 142 -0.90 -8.87 -7.06
CA LEU A 142 -2.18 -8.64 -6.42
C LEU A 142 -3.34 -8.56 -7.43
N GLU A 143 -3.12 -7.86 -8.55
CA GLU A 143 -4.13 -7.68 -9.62
C GLU A 143 -4.56 -9.00 -10.26
N ARG A 144 -3.66 -9.99 -10.39
CA ARG A 144 -4.00 -11.33 -10.92
C ARG A 144 -5.15 -11.98 -10.15
N TRP A 145 -5.25 -11.69 -8.86
CA TRP A 145 -6.25 -12.28 -7.96
C TRP A 145 -7.48 -11.40 -7.78
N MET A 146 -7.55 -10.24 -8.44
CA MET A 146 -8.75 -9.40 -8.48
C MET A 146 -9.69 -9.77 -9.64
N LYS A 147 -9.25 -10.63 -10.55
CA LYS A 147 -10.11 -11.28 -11.55
C LYS A 147 -11.14 -12.18 -10.85
#